data_AF-A0A077KDE6-F1
#
_entry.id   AF-A0A077KDE6-F1
#
_cell.length_a   1.000
_cell.length_b   1.000
_cell.length_c   1.000
_cell.angle_alpha   90.00
_cell.angle_beta   90.00
_cell.angle_gamma   90.00
#
_symmetry.space_group_name_H-M   'P 1'
#
loop_
_entity.id
_entity.type
_entity.pdbx_description
1 polymer ?
#
loop_
_entity_poly.entity_id
_entity_poly.type
_entity_poly.pdbx_seq_one_letter_code
_entity_poly.pdbx_strand_id
1 'polypeptide(L)'
;MALRIRKTGEIYCAAKSEPEEGDTYIDDGIHYYLSQLTGAIIASENHEEDGLWFWNILPDKIEHFKEITENEKLKSTVAFKKEMV
;
A
#
# COMPACT_ATOMS: atom_id res chain seq x y z
N MET A 1 -0.38 8.22 13.85
CA MET A 1 -1.09 7.56 12.72
C MET A 1 -0.89 8.43 11.50
N ALA A 2 -0.13 7.97 10.51
CA ALA A 2 0.22 8.78 9.35
C ALA A 2 -0.28 8.18 8.04
N LEU A 3 -0.23 6.85 7.91
CA LEU A 3 -0.75 6.14 6.76
C LEU A 3 -1.89 5.21 7.15
N ARG A 4 -2.69 4.93 6.12
CA ARG A 4 -3.79 4.00 6.11
C ARG A 4 -3.65 3.11 4.88
N ILE A 5 -3.81 1.81 5.05
CA ILE A 5 -3.84 0.84 3.95
C ILE A 5 -5.26 0.28 3.86
N ARG A 6 -5.88 0.42 2.68
CA ARG A 6 -7.19 -0.16 2.37
C ARG A 6 -7.08 -1.68 2.24
N LYS A 7 -8.20 -2.40 2.40
CA LYS A 7 -8.27 -3.86 2.12
C LYS A 7 -7.82 -4.23 0.70
N THR A 8 -8.00 -3.31 -0.23
CA THR A 8 -7.61 -3.40 -1.65
C THR A 8 -6.13 -3.11 -1.89
N GLY A 9 -5.40 -2.60 -0.88
CA GLY A 9 -3.95 -2.41 -0.87
C GLY A 9 -3.48 -0.99 -1.13
N GLU A 10 -4.38 -0.06 -1.48
CA GLU A 10 -4.05 1.36 -1.65
C GLU A 10 -3.59 1.97 -0.33
N ILE A 11 -2.56 2.81 -0.41
CA ILE A 11 -1.96 3.49 0.74
C ILE A 11 -2.34 4.96 0.67
N TYR A 12 -3.00 5.44 1.71
CA TYR A 12 -3.43 6.82 1.85
C TYR A 12 -2.78 7.48 3.05
N CYS A 13 -2.59 8.80 2.96
CA CYS A 13 -2.43 9.64 4.13
C CYS A 13 -3.71 9.55 4.97
N ALA A 14 -3.56 9.11 6.22
CA ALA A 14 -4.70 8.89 7.12
C ALA A 14 -5.45 10.20 7.44
N ALA A 15 -4.75 11.35 7.38
CA ALA A 15 -5.33 12.66 7.64
C ALA A 15 -6.11 13.26 6.44
N LYS A 16 -5.96 12.69 5.24
CA LYS A 16 -6.56 13.21 3.99
C LYS A 16 -7.69 12.35 3.43
N SER A 17 -8.01 11.24 4.08
CA SER A 17 -9.04 10.30 3.62
C SER A 17 -9.97 9.95 4.77
N GLU A 18 -11.20 9.57 4.44
CA GLU A 18 -12.16 9.07 5.43
C GLU A 18 -11.86 7.61 5.81
N PRO A 19 -11.96 7.23 7.10
CA PRO A 19 -11.79 5.84 7.52
C PRO A 19 -12.83 4.92 6.87
N GLU A 20 -12.38 3.73 6.47
CA GLU A 20 -13.24 2.65 5.97
C GLU A 20 -13.05 1.37 6.80
N GLU A 21 -14.05 0.49 6.74
CA GLU A 21 -14.05 -0.74 7.51
C GLU A 21 -12.93 -1.71 7.06
N GLY A 22 -12.01 -2.00 7.96
CA GLY A 22 -10.89 -2.90 7.72
C GLY A 22 -9.64 -2.22 7.19
N ASP A 23 -9.59 -0.90 7.26
CA ASP A 23 -8.33 -0.17 7.15
C ASP A 23 -7.29 -0.66 8.16
N THR A 24 -6.05 -0.75 7.70
CA THR A 24 -4.88 -0.93 8.58
C THR A 24 -4.14 0.38 8.71
N TYR A 25 -3.84 0.79 9.94
CA TYR A 25 -3.13 2.03 10.20
C TYR A 25 -1.66 1.76 10.46
N ILE A 26 -0.80 2.60 9.86
CA ILE A 26 0.63 2.58 10.10
C ILE A 26 0.99 3.82 10.92
N ASP A 27 1.79 3.57 11.95
CA ASP A 27 2.31 4.62 12.82
C ASP A 27 3.23 5.59 12.06
N ASP A 28 3.32 6.83 12.54
CA ASP A 28 4.12 7.86 11.89
C ASP A 28 5.62 7.55 11.88
N GLY A 29 6.14 6.86 12.91
CA GLY A 29 7.54 6.44 12.93
C GLY A 29 7.88 5.42 11.82
N ILE A 30 6.98 4.48 11.56
CA ILE A 30 7.13 3.51 10.46
C ILE A 30 6.98 4.23 9.12
N HIS A 31 6.00 5.12 8.99
CA HIS A 31 5.83 5.94 7.79
C HIS A 31 7.11 6.73 7.47
N TYR A 32 7.67 7.45 8.46
CA TYR A 32 8.90 8.21 8.29
C TYR A 32 10.08 7.33 7.83
N TYR A 33 10.23 6.15 8.42
CA TYR A 33 11.25 5.20 8.00
C TYR A 33 11.07 4.74 6.54
N LEU A 34 9.84 4.43 6.14
CA LEU A 34 9.53 3.97 4.78
C LEU A 34 9.68 5.08 3.74
N SER A 35 9.23 6.30 4.03
CA SER A 35 9.24 7.40 3.04
C SER A 35 10.56 8.16 3.04
N GLN A 36 11.07 8.59 4.20
CA GLN A 36 12.21 9.49 4.29
C GLN A 36 13.56 8.77 4.35
N LEU A 37 13.63 7.65 5.08
CA LEU A 37 14.92 6.99 5.32
C LEU A 37 15.24 5.94 4.25
N THR A 38 14.24 5.22 3.76
CA THR A 38 14.44 4.14 2.79
C THR A 38 13.94 4.46 1.39
N GLY A 39 13.00 5.40 1.25
CA GLY A 39 12.35 5.68 -0.04
C GLY A 39 11.57 4.49 -0.59
N ALA A 40 11.16 3.55 0.27
CA ALA A 40 10.39 2.36 -0.11
C ALA A 40 8.97 2.71 -0.58
N ILE A 41 8.43 3.83 -0.09
CA ILE A 41 7.20 4.43 -0.60
C ILE A 41 7.47 5.87 -1.03
N ILE A 42 6.75 6.32 -2.05
CA ILE A 42 6.79 7.69 -2.56
C ILE A 42 5.38 8.25 -2.59
N ALA A 43 5.26 9.55 -2.33
CA ALA A 43 4.00 10.25 -2.49
C ALA A 43 3.61 10.30 -3.97
N SER A 44 2.31 10.28 -4.26
CA SER A 44 1.80 10.60 -5.59
C SER A 44 2.24 12.00 -6.04
N GLU A 45 2.26 12.26 -7.35
CA GLU A 45 2.57 13.59 -7.88
C GLU A 45 1.55 14.64 -7.41
N ASN A 46 0.28 14.24 -7.27
CA ASN A 46 -0.83 15.08 -6.80
C ASN A 46 -1.20 14.79 -5.34
N HIS A 47 -0.21 14.47 -4.50
CA HIS A 47 -0.43 14.08 -3.10
C HIS A 47 -1.21 15.11 -2.28
N GLU A 48 -1.16 16.38 -2.70
CA GLU A 48 -1.96 17.43 -2.09
C GLU A 48 -3.47 17.13 -2.17
N GLU A 49 -3.92 16.61 -3.31
CA GLU A 49 -5.33 16.38 -3.63
C GLU A 49 -5.79 14.95 -3.32
N ASP A 50 -4.99 13.93 -3.69
CA ASP A 50 -5.40 12.53 -3.58
C ASP A 50 -4.94 11.85 -2.27
N GLY A 51 -3.94 12.41 -1.59
CA GLY A 51 -3.33 11.83 -0.40
C GLY A 51 -2.71 10.44 -0.62
N LEU A 52 -2.39 10.05 -1.86
CA LEU A 52 -1.93 8.70 -2.21
C LEU A 52 -0.42 8.52 -1.99
N TRP A 53 -0.05 7.29 -1.65
CA TRP A 53 1.31 6.80 -1.60
C TRP A 53 1.45 5.53 -2.43
N PHE A 54 2.60 5.35 -3.07
CA PHE A 54 2.91 4.20 -3.90
C PHE A 54 4.19 3.51 -3.45
N TRP A 55 4.24 2.19 -3.64
CA TRP A 55 5.50 1.46 -3.52
C TRP A 55 6.49 1.92 -4.58
N ASN A 56 7.70 2.26 -4.17
CA ASN A 56 8.78 2.63 -5.06
C ASN A 56 9.48 1.37 -5.59
N ILE A 57 8.93 0.79 -6.65
CA ILE A 57 9.47 -0.43 -7.26
C ILE A 57 10.72 -0.06 -8.08
N LEU A 58 11.87 -0.59 -7.68
CA LEU A 58 13.13 -0.39 -8.40
C LEU A 58 13.05 -0.96 -9.83
N PRO A 59 13.72 -0.36 -10.82
CA PRO A 59 13.63 -0.80 -12.21
C PRO A 59 13.96 -2.28 -12.44
N ASP A 60 14.93 -2.82 -11.71
CA ASP A 60 15.33 -4.24 -11.78
C ASP A 60 14.35 -5.20 -11.10
N LYS A 61 13.35 -4.67 -10.38
CA LYS A 61 12.30 -5.43 -9.67
C LYS A 61 10.93 -5.35 -10.34
N ILE A 62 10.77 -4.53 -11.39
CA ILE A 62 9.48 -4.32 -12.05
C ILE A 62 8.89 -5.64 -12.58
N GLU A 63 9.67 -6.46 -13.28
CA GLU A 63 9.15 -7.71 -13.84
C GLU A 63 8.74 -8.70 -12.75
N HIS A 64 9.54 -8.82 -11.69
CA HIS A 64 9.17 -9.66 -10.56
C HIS A 64 7.90 -9.16 -9.84
N PHE A 65 7.74 -7.83 -9.72
CA PHE A 65 6.52 -7.24 -9.15
C PHE A 65 5.29 -7.57 -9.99
N LYS A 66 5.38 -7.48 -11.33
CA LYS A 66 4.30 -7.90 -12.25
C LYS A 66 3.98 -9.38 -12.09
N GLU A 67 4.99 -10.24 -12.03
CA GLU A 67 4.80 -11.69 -11.80
C GLU A 67 4.02 -11.99 -10.52
N ILE A 68 4.22 -11.22 -9.44
CA ILE A 68 3.49 -11.43 -8.18
C ILE A 68 2.06 -10.88 -8.26
N THR A 69 1.88 -9.73 -8.89
CA THR A 69 0.61 -8.97 -8.88
C THR A 69 -0.36 -9.39 -9.98
N GLU A 70 0.12 -9.85 -11.12
CA GLU A 70 -0.69 -10.26 -12.27
C GLU A 70 -0.95 -11.77 -12.31
N ASN A 71 -0.23 -12.56 -11.51
CA ASN A 71 -0.41 -14.01 -11.47
C ASN A 71 -1.72 -14.42 -10.78
N GLU A 72 -2.68 -14.85 -11.58
CA GLU A 72 -4.01 -15.27 -11.14
C GLU A 72 -4.00 -16.46 -10.17
N LYS A 73 -2.96 -17.31 -10.20
CA LYS A 73 -2.83 -18.44 -9.25
C LYS A 73 -2.47 -17.98 -7.83
N LEU A 74 -1.84 -16.82 -7.68
CA LEU A 74 -1.54 -16.22 -6.37
C LEU A 74 -2.74 -15.41 -5.82
N LYS A 75 -3.53 -14.79 -6.71
CA LYS A 75 -4.78 -14.09 -6.34
C LYS A 75 -5.80 -15.02 -5.66
N SER A 76 -5.92 -16.27 -6.11
CA SER A 76 -6.84 -17.25 -5.52
C SER A 76 -6.39 -17.79 -4.16
N THR A 77 -5.09 -17.74 -3.84
CA THR A 77 -4.56 -18.22 -2.55
C THR A 77 -4.87 -17.24 -1.40
N VAL A 78 -4.98 -15.94 -1.69
CA VAL A 78 -5.42 -14.93 -0.71
C VAL A 78 -6.94 -14.93 -0.53
N ALA A 79 -7.70 -15.27 -1.58
CA ALA A 79 -9.16 -15.41 -1.51
C ALA A 79 -9.61 -16.59 -0.63
N PHE A 80 -8.86 -17.70 -0.58
CA PHE A 80 -9.22 -18.89 0.19
C PHE A 80 -9.19 -18.73 1.72
N LYS A 81 -8.57 -17.68 2.26
CA LYS A 81 -8.66 -17.36 3.71
C LYS A 81 -9.90 -16.56 4.09
N LYS A 82 -10.67 -16.04 3.12
CA LYS A 82 -11.84 -15.20 3.38
C LYS A 82 -13.13 -16.00 3.62
N GLU A 83 -13.12 -17.31 3.37
CA GLU A 83 -14.28 -18.20 3.55
C GLU A 83 -14.21 -19.08 4.82
N MET A 84 -13.22 -18.85 5.70
CA MET A 84 -13.06 -19.61 6.95
C MET A 84 -12.94 -18.68 8.17
N VAL A 85 -13.91 -17.77 8.35
CA VAL A 85 -14.28 -17.20 9.66
C VAL A 85 -15.79 -16.94 9.67
#